data_AF-A0A442T4C8-F1
#
_entry.id   AF-A0A442T4C8-F1
#
_cell.length_a   1.000
_cell.length_b   1.000
_cell.length_c   1.000
_cell.angle_alpha   90.00
_cell.angle_beta   90.00
_cell.angle_gamma   90.00
#
_symmetry.space_group_name_H-M   'P 1'
#
loop_
_entity.id
_entity.type
_entity.pdbx_description
1 polymer ?
#
loop_
_entity_poly.entity_id
_entity_poly.type
_entity_poly.pdbx_seq_one_letter_code
_entity_poly.pdbx_strand_id
1 'polypeptide(L)' 'AFGEYLAIPQHNVVPIPDDVPDEIAAIFDPLGNAVHTALSFDLVGEDVLVTGAGPIGIMGALVAQCVG' A
#
# COMPACT_ATOMS: atom_id res chain seq x y z
N ALA A 1 -5.68 -14.26 -3.27
CA ALA A 1 -6.52 -14.98 -4.25
C ALA A 1 -7.20 -16.14 -3.54
N PHE A 2 -8.39 -16.58 -3.98
CA PHE A 2 -9.10 -17.67 -3.33
C PHE A 2 -8.74 -19.01 -3.99
N GLY A 3 -8.09 -19.89 -3.21
CA GLY A 3 -7.62 -21.21 -3.62
C GLY A 3 -6.43 -21.65 -2.75
N GLU A 4 -6.23 -22.95 -2.58
CA GLU A 4 -5.11 -23.48 -1.77
C GLU A 4 -3.74 -23.23 -2.42
N TYR A 5 -3.70 -23.10 -3.75
CA TYR A 5 -2.50 -22.85 -4.53
C TYR A 5 -2.77 -21.81 -5.62
N LEU A 6 -1.74 -21.02 -5.96
CA LEU A 6 -1.77 -20.03 -7.02
C LEU A 6 -0.48 -20.14 -7.85
N ALA A 7 -0.62 -20.26 -9.17
CA ALA A 7 0.51 -20.22 -10.10
C ALA A 7 0.57 -18.84 -10.77
N ILE A 8 1.71 -18.15 -10.66
CA ILE A 8 1.97 -16.83 -11.26
C ILE A 8 3.37 -16.77 -11.88
N PRO A 9 3.59 -15.88 -12.88
CA PRO A 9 4.93 -15.64 -13.41
C PRO A 9 5.90 -15.18 -12.33
N GLN A 10 7.12 -15.70 -12.36
CA GLN A 10 8.16 -15.38 -11.37
C GLN A 10 8.41 -13.87 -11.21
N HIS A 11 8.33 -13.10 -12.29
CA HIS A 11 8.57 -11.65 -12.25
C HIS A 11 7.51 -10.85 -11.48
N ASN A 12 6.36 -11.45 -11.16
CA ASN A 12 5.33 -10.84 -10.32
C ASN A 12 5.51 -11.16 -8.82
N VAL A 13 6.50 -12.00 -8.45
CA VAL A 13 6.74 -12.40 -7.06
C VAL A 13 7.75 -11.46 -6.42
N VAL A 14 7.35 -10.82 -5.32
CA VAL A 14 8.22 -9.99 -4.49
C VAL A 14 8.42 -10.70 -3.14
N PRO A 15 9.65 -11.01 -2.71
CA PRO A 15 9.91 -11.63 -1.42
C PRO A 15 9.55 -10.66 -0.29
N ILE A 16 8.93 -11.19 0.76
CA ILE A 16 8.48 -10.43 1.93
C ILE A 16 9.42 -10.75 3.10
N PRO A 17 9.90 -9.74 3.86
CA PRO A 17 10.71 -9.97 5.06
C PRO A 17 9.97 -10.80 6.12
N ASP A 18 10.71 -11.64 6.86
CA ASP A 18 10.16 -12.56 7.87
C ASP A 18 9.49 -11.85 9.06
N ASP A 19 9.79 -10.58 9.29
CA ASP A 19 9.22 -9.75 10.36
C ASP A 19 7.91 -9.04 9.97
N VAL A 20 7.45 -9.20 8.73
CA VAL A 20 6.15 -8.68 8.26
C VAL A 20 5.08 -9.77 8.41
N PRO A 21 4.02 -9.55 9.23
CA PRO A 21 2.94 -10.53 9.37
C PRO A 21 2.18 -10.77 8.05
N ASP A 22 1.74 -12.01 7.82
CA ASP A 22 1.01 -12.41 6.60
C ASP A 22 -0.25 -11.57 6.34
N GLU A 23 -0.96 -11.16 7.40
CA GLU A 23 -2.15 -10.30 7.30
C GLU A 23 -1.84 -8.90 6.76
N ILE A 24 -0.63 -8.40 7.00
CA ILE A 24 -0.14 -7.12 6.48
C ILE A 24 0.36 -7.30 5.04
N ALA A 25 1.09 -8.39 4.78
CA ALA A 25 1.51 -8.76 3.42
C ALA A 25 0.32 -8.90 2.45
N ALA A 26 -0.80 -9.45 2.92
CA ALA A 26 -2.00 -9.66 2.11
C ALA A 26 -2.63 -8.37 1.56
N ILE A 27 -2.33 -7.21 2.17
CA ILE A 27 -2.83 -5.89 1.74
C ILE A 27 -1.79 -5.06 0.97
N PHE A 28 -0.66 -5.65 0.57
CA PHE A 28 0.38 -4.92 -0.18
C PHE A 28 -0.10 -4.38 -1.53
N ASP A 29 -1.05 -5.04 -2.19
CA ASP A 29 -1.64 -4.54 -3.44
C ASP A 29 -2.41 -3.21 -3.23
N PRO A 30 -3.42 -3.12 -2.34
CA PRO A 30 -4.09 -1.84 -2.08
C PRO A 30 -3.21 -0.83 -1.36
N LEU A 31 -2.22 -1.25 -0.55
CA LEU A 31 -1.21 -0.35 0.02
C LEU A 31 -0.33 0.26 -1.08
N GLY A 32 0.08 -0.53 -2.07
CA GLY A 32 0.84 -0.07 -3.23
C GLY A 32 0.10 1.03 -4.00
N ASN A 33 -1.22 0.89 -4.18
CA ASN A 33 -2.06 1.93 -4.79
C ASN A 33 -2.09 3.22 -3.95
N ALA A 34 -2.15 3.10 -2.62
CA ALA A 34 -2.12 4.25 -1.71
C ALA A 34 -0.77 4.97 -1.76
N VAL A 35 0.34 4.22 -1.70
CA VAL A 35 1.71 4.76 -1.80
C VAL A 35 1.93 5.43 -3.15
N HIS A 36 1.54 4.78 -4.25
CA HIS A 36 1.66 5.33 -5.59
C HIS A 36 0.91 6.67 -5.72
N THR A 37 -0.29 6.76 -5.16
CA THR A 37 -1.10 7.98 -5.20
C THR A 37 -0.53 9.08 -4.32
N ALA A 38 -0.21 8.78 -3.05
CA ALA A 38 0.26 9.77 -2.09
C ALA A 38 1.64 10.33 -2.49
N LEU A 39 2.56 9.49 -2.95
CA LEU A 39 3.92 9.88 -3.33
C LEU A 39 4.03 10.40 -4.77
N SER A 40 2.92 10.72 -5.43
CA SER A 40 2.93 11.35 -6.76
C SER A 40 3.47 12.78 -6.73
N PHE A 41 3.51 13.41 -5.55
CA PHE A 41 4.02 14.77 -5.31
C PHE A 41 4.88 14.80 -4.04
N ASP A 42 5.68 15.86 -3.89
CA ASP A 42 6.33 16.17 -2.61
C ASP A 42 5.27 16.65 -1.61
N LEU A 43 5.33 16.14 -0.38
CA LEU A 43 4.33 16.37 0.66
C LEU A 43 4.90 17.11 1.88
N VAL A 44 6.21 17.38 1.93
CA VAL A 44 6.84 17.99 3.11
C VAL A 44 6.28 19.38 3.37
N GLY A 45 5.59 19.53 4.51
CA GLY A 45 4.98 20.81 4.92
C GLY A 45 3.72 21.21 4.14
N GLU A 46 3.14 20.29 3.35
CA GLU A 46 1.93 20.53 2.58
C GLU A 46 0.67 20.10 3.34
N ASP A 47 -0.45 20.78 3.09
CA ASP A 47 -1.77 20.37 3.57
C ASP A 47 -2.39 19.38 2.58
N VAL A 48 -2.67 18.15 3.02
CA VAL A 48 -3.20 17.07 2.17
C VAL A 48 -4.69 16.82 2.45
N LEU A 49 -5.53 16.97 1.42
CA LEU A 49 -6.95 16.58 1.47
C LEU A 49 -7.17 15.20 0.86
N VAL A 50 -7.74 14.27 1.64
CA VAL A 50 -8.17 12.96 1.16
C VAL A 50 -9.69 12.90 1.03
N THR A 51 -10.20 12.69 -0.20
CA THR A 51 -11.63 12.57 -0.49
C THR A 51 -12.07 11.11 -0.61
N GLY A 52 -12.49 10.54 0.52
CA GLY A 52 -13.03 9.18 0.61
C GLY A 52 -12.26 8.33 1.62
N ALA A 53 -12.98 7.78 2.61
CA ALA A 53 -12.41 7.02 3.72
C ALA A 53 -12.52 5.49 3.52
N GLY A 54 -12.37 5.02 2.29
CA GLY A 54 -12.17 3.60 2.01
C GLY A 54 -10.75 3.13 2.43
N PRO A 55 -10.44 1.83 2.34
CA PRO A 55 -9.14 1.31 2.77
C PRO A 55 -7.93 2.04 2.17
N ILE A 56 -7.96 2.29 0.86
CA ILE A 56 -6.88 3.01 0.14
C ILE A 56 -6.80 4.46 0.61
N GLY A 57 -7.93 5.14 0.83
CA GLY A 57 -7.93 6.54 1.30
C GLY A 57 -7.37 6.67 2.71
N ILE A 58 -7.75 5.76 3.62
CA ILE A 58 -7.19 5.71 4.98
C ILE A 58 -5.68 5.44 4.94
N MET A 59 -5.24 4.45 4.16
CA MET A 59 -3.81 4.18 4.00
C MET A 59 -3.07 5.36 3.35
N GLY A 60 -3.67 6.03 2.37
CA GLY A 60 -3.09 7.21 1.71
C GLY A 60 -2.91 8.39 2.65
N ALA A 61 -3.88 8.63 3.54
CA ALA A 61 -3.75 9.63 4.60
C ALA A 61 -2.58 9.30 5.55
N LEU A 62 -2.43 8.02 5.93
CA LEU A 62 -1.31 7.57 6.77
C LEU A 62 0.04 7.65 6.06
N VAL A 63 0.11 7.33 4.77
CA VAL A 63 1.33 7.50 3.97
C VAL A 63 1.71 8.97 3.91
N ALA A 64 0.75 9.86 3.60
CA ALA A 64 0.99 11.30 3.59
C ALA A 64 1.52 11.82 4.93
N GLN A 65 0.93 11.37 6.05
CA GLN A 65 1.41 11.72 7.39
C GLN A 65 2.81 11.16 7.72
N CYS A 66 3.18 10.02 7.14
CA CYS A 66 4.47 9.38 7.39
C CYS A 66 5.65 10.12 6.71
N VAL A 67 5.37 10.76 5.56
CA VAL A 67 6.41 11.34 4.69
C VAL A 67 6.39 12.87 4.61
N GLY A 68 5.26 13.51 4.96
CA GLY A 68 5.10 14.98 5.02
C GLY A 68 5.52 15.57 6.35
#